data_AF-A0A4V2N7F2-F1
#
_entry.id   AF-A0A4V2N7F2-F1
#
_cell.length_a   1.000
_cell.length_b   1.000
_cell.length_c   1.000
_cell.angle_alpha   90.00
_cell.angle_beta   90.00
_cell.angle_gamma   90.00
#
_symmetry.space_group_name_H-M   'P 1'
#
loop_
_entity.id
_entity.type
_entity.pdbx_description
1 polymer ?
#
loop_
_entity_poly.entity_id
_entity_poly.type
_entity_poly.pdbx_seq_one_letter_code
_entity_poly.pdbx_strand_id
1 'polypeptide(L)'
;MACKVSLQSSLATLIAISVANSGNGSVQVAGRCIAYVRPATRIPSTLLHLVPMPAWEQRKFSNLTDRVSMQSSDPDLPQVEYEDIVSGEGTLNKDLRDKEGGKTGIKFYAGDVLYGKLRPYLMNWLYPQFNGVAVGDFWVLRATECDSSFLYRLVQTDSFQRLANVSSGSKMPRADWNLISQSFFAVPADYAEQRVIAKSLAELDDLITLHQRKRLWFAK
;
A
#
# COMPACT_ATOMS: atom_id res chain seq x y z
N MET A 1 21.92 -18.28 0.30
CA MET A 1 20.91 -17.42 0.95
C MET A 1 20.65 -16.22 0.05
N ALA A 2 19.63 -16.29 -0.81
CA ALA A 2 19.26 -15.19 -1.68
C ALA A 2 18.63 -14.08 -0.82
N CYS A 3 19.27 -12.92 -0.79
CA CYS A 3 18.71 -11.72 -0.18
C CYS A 3 17.42 -11.39 -0.93
N LYS A 4 16.27 -11.58 -0.27
CA LYS A 4 14.96 -11.16 -0.76
C LYS A 4 15.00 -9.63 -0.73
N VAL A 5 15.38 -9.00 -1.84
CA VAL A 5 15.25 -7.55 -2.02
C VAL A 5 13.74 -7.29 -2.09
N SER A 6 13.11 -7.09 -0.94
CA SER A 6 11.73 -6.63 -0.87
C SER A 6 11.73 -5.16 -1.32
N LEU A 7 11.09 -4.88 -2.46
CA LEU A 7 10.94 -3.53 -3.01
C LEU A 7 10.15 -2.57 -2.12
N GLN A 8 9.65 -3.02 -0.96
CA GLN A 8 9.24 -2.13 0.12
C GLN A 8 10.34 -1.12 0.49
N SER A 9 11.61 -1.55 0.45
CA SER A 9 12.77 -0.66 0.63
C SER A 9 12.92 0.39 -0.48
N SER A 10 12.50 0.11 -1.70
CA SER A 10 12.55 1.05 -2.84
C SER A 10 11.36 2.01 -2.83
N LEU A 11 10.20 1.57 -2.33
CA LEU A 11 9.00 2.37 -2.12
C LEU A 11 9.22 3.45 -1.04
N ALA A 12 9.92 3.11 0.05
CA ALA A 12 10.37 4.09 1.04
C ALA A 12 11.37 5.10 0.48
N THR A 13 12.22 4.67 -0.45
CA THR A 13 13.25 5.52 -1.05
C THR A 13 12.65 6.55 -2.01
N LEU A 14 11.69 6.16 -2.87
CA LEU A 14 11.03 7.09 -3.79
C LEU A 14 10.15 8.13 -3.06
N ILE A 15 9.48 7.74 -1.97
CA ILE A 15 8.64 8.66 -1.18
C ILE A 15 9.50 9.57 -0.28
N ALA A 16 10.58 9.06 0.32
CA ALA A 16 11.49 9.87 1.13
C ALA A 16 12.28 10.92 0.32
N ILE A 17 12.60 10.62 -0.95
CA ILE A 17 13.26 11.58 -1.85
C ILE A 17 12.36 12.79 -2.15
N SER A 18 11.04 12.62 -2.21
CA SER A 18 10.09 13.73 -2.46
C SER A 18 9.88 14.61 -1.21
N VAL A 19 9.71 13.99 -0.02
CA VAL A 19 9.43 14.73 1.23
C VAL A 19 10.60 15.60 1.70
N ALA A 20 11.85 15.22 1.43
CA ALA A 20 13.03 15.99 1.83
C ALA A 20 13.24 17.29 1.01
N ASN A 21 12.57 17.45 -0.14
CA ASN A 21 12.71 18.64 -0.99
C ASN A 21 11.73 19.77 -0.63
N SER A 22 10.77 19.57 0.28
CA SER A 22 9.78 20.58 0.69
C SER A 22 9.95 21.08 2.13
N GLY A 23 10.94 20.58 2.88
CA GLY A 23 11.17 20.93 4.28
C GLY A 23 12.40 21.78 4.49
N ASN A 24 12.21 23.08 4.72
CA ASN A 24 13.25 23.96 5.26
C ASN A 24 13.43 23.60 6.74
N GLY A 25 14.36 22.70 7.07
CA GLY A 25 14.59 22.29 8.45
C GLY A 25 15.65 21.21 8.63
N SER A 26 16.81 21.62 9.14
CA SER A 26 17.83 20.73 9.67
C SER A 26 17.29 19.88 10.81
N VAL A 27 17.29 18.55 10.68
CA VAL A 27 17.11 17.63 11.81
C VAL A 27 18.37 16.77 11.93
N GLN A 28 19.21 17.12 12.91
CA GLN A 28 20.25 16.24 13.43
C GLN A 28 19.56 15.14 14.26
N VAL A 29 19.80 13.87 13.92
CA VAL A 29 19.60 12.77 14.86
C VAL A 29 20.93 12.04 15.02
N ALA A 30 21.36 11.95 16.27
CA ALA A 30 22.63 11.43 16.69
C ALA A 30 22.86 9.96 16.29
N GLY A 31 24.04 9.69 15.74
CA GLY A 31 24.82 8.53 16.20
C GLY A 31 24.71 7.20 15.46
N ARG A 32 24.25 7.12 14.21
CA ARG A 32 24.55 5.98 13.31
C ARG A 32 24.60 6.41 11.85
N CYS A 33 25.76 6.22 11.20
CA CYS A 33 25.94 6.46 9.77
C CYS A 33 25.07 5.50 8.96
N ILE A 34 23.91 5.96 8.49
CA ILE A 34 23.24 5.36 7.34
C ILE A 34 23.93 5.97 6.12
N ALA A 35 24.68 5.14 5.38
CA ALA A 35 25.24 5.54 4.10
C ALA A 35 24.08 5.93 3.16
N TYR A 36 23.94 7.23 2.94
CA TYR A 36 22.97 7.80 2.02
C TYR A 36 23.40 7.41 0.61
N VAL A 37 22.74 6.43 0.00
CA VAL A 37 22.92 6.13 -1.42
C VAL A 37 22.25 7.27 -2.19
N ARG A 38 23.04 8.30 -2.51
CA ARG A 38 22.64 9.37 -3.42
C ARG A 38 22.24 8.72 -4.75
N PRO A 39 21.08 9.04 -5.33
CA PRO A 39 20.81 8.73 -6.73
C PRO A 39 21.94 9.34 -7.58
N ALA A 40 22.48 8.56 -8.52
CA ALA A 40 23.60 8.95 -9.37
C ALA A 40 23.29 10.09 -10.37
N THR A 41 22.13 10.73 -10.27
CA THR A 41 21.73 11.87 -11.08
C THR A 41 21.57 13.10 -10.20
N ARG A 42 22.68 13.82 -10.01
CA ARG A 42 22.69 15.16 -9.43
C ARG A 42 22.01 16.09 -10.43
N ILE A 43 20.69 16.27 -10.33
CA ILE A 43 20.04 17.39 -11.01
C ILE A 43 20.67 18.67 -10.41
N PRO A 44 21.35 19.50 -11.19
CA PRO A 44 21.89 20.77 -10.70
C PRO A 44 20.76 21.59 -10.10
N SER A 45 21.00 22.26 -8.97
CA SER A 45 20.02 23.14 -8.31
C SER A 45 19.37 24.14 -9.27
N THR A 46 20.11 24.56 -10.31
CA THR A 46 19.67 25.46 -11.38
C THR A 46 18.61 24.87 -12.32
N LEU A 47 18.44 23.54 -12.38
CA LEU A 47 17.45 22.87 -13.22
C LEU A 47 16.15 22.50 -12.46
N LEU A 48 16.08 22.73 -11.14
CA LEU A 48 14.86 22.49 -10.35
C LEU A 48 13.67 23.33 -10.82
N HIS A 49 13.91 24.48 -11.45
CA HIS A 49 12.86 25.36 -11.97
C HIS A 49 12.33 24.94 -13.35
N LEU A 50 13.03 24.02 -14.05
CA LEU A 50 12.74 23.64 -15.43
C LEU A 50 11.97 22.32 -15.55
N VAL A 51 11.92 21.54 -14.47
CA VAL A 51 11.00 20.41 -14.34
C VAL A 51 9.93 20.88 -13.35
N PRO A 52 8.69 21.16 -13.79
CA PRO A 52 7.60 21.34 -12.86
C PRO A 52 7.44 19.99 -12.15
N MET A 53 8.03 19.86 -10.96
CA MET A 53 7.67 18.75 -10.08
C MET A 53 6.24 19.07 -9.67
N PRO A 54 5.24 18.26 -10.07
CA PRO A 54 3.89 18.45 -9.55
C PRO A 54 3.97 18.47 -8.03
N ALA A 55 3.28 19.44 -7.41
CA ALA A 55 3.39 19.65 -5.97
C ALA A 55 2.81 18.42 -5.26
N TRP A 56 3.67 17.64 -4.61
CA TRP A 56 3.23 16.66 -3.64
C TRP A 56 2.80 17.39 -2.38
N GLU A 57 1.68 16.97 -1.81
CA GLU A 57 1.08 17.61 -0.65
C GLU A 57 1.07 16.65 0.53
N GLN A 58 1.25 17.18 1.74
CA GLN A 58 1.02 16.42 2.97
C GLN A 58 -0.47 16.41 3.25
N ARG A 59 -1.12 15.26 3.08
CA ARG A 59 -2.56 15.09 3.32
C ARG A 59 -2.79 14.12 4.46
N LYS A 60 -3.77 14.44 5.30
CA LYS A 60 -4.23 13.57 6.38
C LYS A 60 -4.92 12.34 5.78
N PHE A 61 -4.64 11.15 6.30
CA PHE A 61 -5.17 9.90 5.74
C PHE A 61 -6.70 9.86 5.71
N SER A 62 -7.36 10.39 6.73
CA SER A 62 -8.84 10.50 6.78
C SER A 62 -9.43 11.31 5.63
N ASN A 63 -8.65 12.16 4.97
CA ASN A 63 -9.15 12.95 3.84
C ASN A 63 -9.05 12.17 2.53
N LEU A 64 -8.16 11.17 2.46
CA LEU A 64 -7.90 10.39 1.24
C LEU A 64 -8.91 9.25 1.07
N THR A 65 -9.49 8.76 2.17
CA THR A 65 -10.33 7.57 2.13
C THR A 65 -11.36 7.53 3.25
N ASP A 66 -12.52 6.97 2.89
CA ASP A 66 -13.56 6.58 3.83
C ASP A 66 -13.44 5.10 4.19
N ARG A 67 -13.67 4.79 5.47
CA ARG A 67 -13.76 3.41 5.95
C ARG A 67 -15.20 2.91 5.83
N VAL A 68 -15.44 2.03 4.86
CA VAL A 68 -16.75 1.41 4.63
C VAL A 68 -17.07 0.43 5.76
N SER A 69 -18.31 0.47 6.23
CA SER A 69 -18.81 -0.40 7.32
C SER A 69 -20.09 -1.17 6.96
N MET A 70 -20.68 -0.91 5.78
CA MET A 70 -21.90 -1.55 5.31
C MET A 70 -21.69 -3.06 5.23
N GLN A 71 -22.50 -3.81 5.97
CA GLN A 71 -22.43 -5.27 5.99
C GLN A 71 -23.28 -5.88 4.86
N SER A 72 -22.89 -7.07 4.43
CA SER A 72 -23.68 -7.91 3.54
C SER A 72 -23.39 -9.38 3.84
N SER A 73 -24.41 -10.22 3.65
CA SER A 73 -24.35 -11.68 3.75
C SER A 73 -24.86 -12.32 2.45
N ASP A 74 -24.77 -11.59 1.34
CA ASP A 74 -25.23 -12.02 0.03
C ASP A 74 -24.41 -13.25 -0.43
N PRO A 75 -25.06 -14.42 -0.62
CA PRO A 75 -24.37 -15.65 -0.99
C PRO A 75 -23.86 -15.63 -2.44
N ASP A 76 -24.39 -14.76 -3.30
CA ASP A 76 -23.99 -14.65 -4.70
C ASP A 76 -22.71 -13.80 -4.87
N LEU A 77 -22.30 -13.10 -3.82
CA LEU A 77 -21.08 -12.29 -3.82
C LEU A 77 -19.85 -13.08 -3.36
N PRO A 78 -18.72 -13.02 -4.10
CA PRO A 78 -17.47 -13.62 -3.67
C PRO A 78 -17.02 -13.13 -2.29
N GLN A 79 -16.55 -14.06 -1.46
CA GLN A 79 -16.16 -13.78 -0.07
C GLN A 79 -14.66 -13.85 0.12
N VAL A 80 -14.04 -12.72 0.46
CA VAL A 80 -12.61 -12.60 0.70
C VAL A 80 -12.32 -12.72 2.19
N GLU A 81 -11.54 -13.72 2.59
CA GLU A 81 -10.98 -13.89 3.92
C GLU A 81 -9.46 -13.73 3.90
N TYR A 82 -8.85 -13.65 5.07
CA TYR A 82 -7.39 -13.56 5.22
C TYR A 82 -6.65 -14.72 4.57
N GLU A 83 -7.20 -15.93 4.69
CA GLU A 83 -6.59 -17.14 4.14
C GLU A 83 -6.63 -17.20 2.61
N ASP A 84 -7.43 -16.35 1.96
CA ASP A 84 -7.55 -16.31 0.50
C ASP A 84 -6.51 -15.38 -0.13
N ILE A 85 -5.90 -14.49 0.67
CA ILE A 85 -4.90 -13.52 0.22
C ILE A 85 -3.50 -14.09 0.41
N VAL A 86 -2.66 -14.00 -0.63
CA VAL A 86 -1.23 -14.28 -0.52
C VAL A 86 -0.55 -13.08 0.14
N SER A 87 -0.15 -13.26 1.40
CA SER A 87 0.53 -12.25 2.24
C SER A 87 1.70 -11.58 1.51
N GLY A 88 1.66 -10.25 1.43
CA GLY A 88 2.72 -9.44 0.81
C GLY A 88 2.69 -9.38 -0.72
N GLU A 89 1.94 -10.24 -1.41
CA GLU A 89 1.81 -10.22 -2.88
C GLU A 89 0.56 -9.47 -3.34
N GLY A 90 -0.48 -9.44 -2.49
CA GLY A 90 -1.71 -8.72 -2.82
C GLY A 90 -2.55 -9.38 -3.90
N THR A 91 -2.40 -10.70 -4.06
CA THR A 91 -3.16 -11.55 -4.97
C THR A 91 -3.96 -12.58 -4.21
N LEU A 92 -4.99 -13.14 -4.85
CA LEU A 92 -5.74 -14.28 -4.31
C LEU A 92 -5.00 -15.59 -4.60
N ASN A 93 -5.09 -16.56 -3.69
CA ASN A 93 -4.48 -17.88 -3.86
C ASN A 93 -5.37 -18.90 -4.58
N LYS A 94 -6.65 -18.59 -4.76
CA LYS A 94 -7.66 -19.41 -5.45
C LYS A 94 -8.75 -18.54 -6.07
N ASP A 95 -9.52 -19.10 -6.98
CA ASP A 95 -10.76 -18.49 -7.43
C ASP A 95 -11.81 -18.57 -6.32
N LEU A 96 -12.53 -17.48 -6.08
CA LEU A 96 -13.53 -17.37 -5.01
C LEU A 96 -14.92 -17.80 -5.48
N ARG A 97 -15.13 -18.06 -6.78
CA ARG A 97 -16.43 -18.45 -7.33
C ARG A 97 -16.96 -19.78 -6.80
N ASP A 98 -16.07 -20.72 -6.50
CA ASP A 98 -16.43 -22.06 -6.03
C ASP A 98 -16.54 -22.15 -4.50
N LYS A 99 -16.34 -21.03 -3.80
CA LYS A 99 -16.37 -20.98 -2.33
C LYS A 99 -17.82 -20.83 -1.85
N GLU A 100 -18.19 -21.62 -0.84
CA GLU A 100 -19.50 -21.45 -0.18
C GLU A 100 -19.64 -20.03 0.38
N GLY A 101 -20.69 -19.33 -0.06
CA GLY A 101 -21.01 -17.99 0.37
C GLY A 101 -21.84 -17.93 1.66
N GLY A 102 -22.39 -16.75 1.96
CA GLY A 102 -23.33 -16.52 3.06
C GLY A 102 -22.70 -16.06 4.38
N LYS A 103 -21.36 -16.03 4.51
CA LYS A 103 -20.74 -15.36 5.67
C LYS A 103 -21.02 -13.86 5.63
N THR A 104 -21.25 -13.26 6.80
CA THR A 104 -21.44 -11.81 6.92
C THR A 104 -20.09 -11.11 6.95
N GLY A 105 -19.96 -10.05 6.17
CA GLY A 105 -18.78 -9.18 6.17
C GLY A 105 -19.06 -7.81 5.57
N ILE A 106 -18.02 -7.00 5.42
CA ILE A 106 -18.15 -5.66 4.86
C ILE A 106 -18.28 -5.75 3.34
N LYS A 107 -19.34 -5.20 2.77
CA LYS A 107 -19.52 -5.12 1.32
C LYS A 107 -18.49 -4.15 0.73
N PHE A 108 -17.77 -4.60 -0.30
CA PHE A 108 -16.85 -3.78 -1.07
C PHE A 108 -17.22 -3.79 -2.55
N TYR A 109 -16.82 -2.74 -3.26
CA TYR A 109 -16.93 -2.64 -4.70
C TYR A 109 -15.56 -2.74 -5.36
N ALA A 110 -15.55 -3.04 -6.66
CA ALA A 110 -14.34 -2.99 -7.47
C ALA A 110 -13.65 -1.62 -7.30
N GLY A 111 -12.34 -1.64 -7.04
CA GLY A 111 -11.55 -0.43 -6.77
C GLY A 111 -11.52 0.00 -5.29
N ASP A 112 -12.30 -0.59 -4.39
CA ASP A 112 -12.04 -0.43 -2.95
C ASP A 112 -10.72 -1.13 -2.57
N VAL A 113 -10.01 -0.64 -1.55
CA VAL A 113 -8.79 -1.26 -1.02
C VAL A 113 -9.14 -2.06 0.23
N LEU A 114 -8.87 -3.36 0.19
CA LEU A 114 -8.99 -4.21 1.38
C LEU A 114 -7.66 -4.22 2.12
N TYR A 115 -7.68 -3.81 3.39
CA TYR A 115 -6.51 -3.82 4.25
C TYR A 115 -6.77 -4.66 5.51
N GLY A 116 -5.97 -5.69 5.71
CA GLY A 116 -6.05 -6.54 6.89
C GLY A 116 -5.51 -5.82 8.12
N LYS A 117 -6.40 -5.41 9.03
CA LYS A 117 -6.00 -4.68 10.25
C LYS A 117 -5.42 -5.59 11.33
N LEU A 118 -5.79 -6.88 11.35
CA LEU A 118 -5.20 -7.90 12.24
C LEU A 118 -3.82 -8.30 11.72
N ARG A 119 -2.81 -8.24 12.60
CA ARG A 119 -1.39 -8.52 12.32
C ARG A 119 -0.89 -7.83 11.04
N PRO A 120 -0.81 -6.48 11.03
CA PRO A 120 -0.45 -5.71 9.84
C PRO A 120 0.86 -6.12 9.16
N TYR A 121 1.84 -6.62 9.93
CA TYR A 121 3.08 -7.19 9.42
C TYR A 121 2.90 -8.41 8.47
N LEU A 122 1.72 -9.05 8.46
CA LEU A 122 1.40 -10.09 7.48
C LEU A 122 1.07 -9.51 6.11
N MET A 123 0.87 -8.20 6.00
CA MET A 123 0.75 -7.53 4.70
C MET A 123 -0.40 -8.09 3.85
N ASN A 124 -1.51 -8.40 4.51
CA ASN A 124 -2.73 -8.88 3.85
C ASN A 124 -3.48 -7.67 3.32
N TRP A 125 -3.21 -7.31 2.08
CA TRP A 125 -3.93 -6.27 1.34
C TRP A 125 -4.44 -6.84 0.03
N LEU A 126 -5.52 -6.29 -0.51
CA LEU A 126 -6.04 -6.67 -1.83
C LEU A 126 -6.64 -5.46 -2.52
N TYR A 127 -6.46 -5.38 -3.83
CA TYR A 127 -7.09 -4.38 -4.70
C TYR A 127 -8.05 -5.06 -5.68
N PRO A 128 -9.22 -5.51 -5.22
CA PRO A 128 -10.15 -6.27 -6.04
C PRO A 128 -10.68 -5.45 -7.23
N GLN A 129 -10.74 -6.08 -8.39
CA GLN A 129 -11.41 -5.57 -9.59
C GLN A 129 -12.83 -6.17 -9.77
N PHE A 130 -13.43 -6.57 -8.65
CA PHE A 130 -14.76 -7.18 -8.58
C PHE A 130 -15.46 -6.74 -7.30
N ASN A 131 -16.78 -6.94 -7.24
CA ASN A 131 -17.58 -6.65 -6.04
C ASN A 131 -17.64 -7.89 -5.15
N GLY A 132 -17.66 -7.71 -3.84
CA GLY A 132 -17.69 -8.85 -2.92
C GLY A 132 -17.92 -8.47 -1.47
N VAL A 133 -17.66 -9.44 -0.60
CA VAL A 133 -17.79 -9.30 0.85
C VAL A 133 -16.45 -9.62 1.51
N ALA A 134 -15.91 -8.67 2.26
CA ALA A 134 -14.69 -8.83 3.04
C ALA A 134 -15.05 -9.35 4.43
N VAL A 135 -14.70 -10.61 4.70
CA VAL A 135 -15.08 -11.33 5.91
C VAL A 135 -13.90 -11.34 6.90
N GLY A 136 -14.16 -10.93 8.15
CA GLY A 136 -13.17 -10.88 9.22
C GLY A 136 -12.61 -9.48 9.50
N ASP A 137 -11.34 -9.41 9.92
CA ASP A 137 -10.70 -8.19 10.43
C ASP A 137 -10.15 -7.28 9.30
N PHE A 138 -11.01 -6.88 8.35
CA PHE A 138 -10.63 -5.95 7.29
C PHE A 138 -11.00 -4.50 7.60
N TRP A 139 -10.21 -3.57 7.04
CA TRP A 139 -10.69 -2.27 6.61
C TRP A 139 -11.00 -2.34 5.13
N VAL A 140 -12.20 -1.90 4.76
CA VAL A 140 -12.57 -1.61 3.37
C VAL A 140 -12.43 -0.10 3.19
N LEU A 141 -11.45 0.30 2.40
CA LEU A 141 -11.06 1.69 2.20
C LEU A 141 -11.51 2.14 0.82
N ARG A 142 -12.45 3.08 0.79
CA ARG A 142 -12.91 3.70 -0.45
C ARG A 142 -12.18 5.01 -0.66
N ALA A 143 -11.52 5.17 -1.80
CA ALA A 143 -10.82 6.41 -2.12
C ALA A 143 -11.82 7.55 -2.36
N THR A 144 -11.51 8.74 -1.85
CA THR A 144 -12.33 9.95 -1.99
C THR A 144 -11.55 11.09 -2.63
N GLU A 145 -10.42 11.48 -2.01
CA GLU A 145 -9.55 12.57 -2.49
C GLU A 145 -8.19 12.06 -3.01
N CYS A 146 -8.18 10.85 -3.56
CA CYS A 146 -7.07 10.27 -4.30
C CYS A 146 -7.56 9.19 -5.27
N ASP A 147 -6.68 8.75 -6.16
CA ASP A 147 -6.92 7.61 -7.03
C ASP A 147 -6.83 6.31 -6.22
N SER A 148 -7.78 5.40 -6.41
CA SER A 148 -7.87 4.14 -5.66
C SER A 148 -6.65 3.24 -5.86
N SER A 149 -6.08 3.23 -7.08
CA SER A 149 -4.88 2.46 -7.37
C SER A 149 -3.65 3.03 -6.64
N PHE A 150 -3.61 4.35 -6.45
CA PHE A 150 -2.58 5.01 -5.65
C PHE A 150 -2.78 4.76 -4.15
N LEU A 151 -4.03 4.81 -3.64
CA LEU A 151 -4.33 4.45 -2.25
C LEU A 151 -3.84 3.04 -1.92
N TYR A 152 -4.05 2.08 -2.84
CA TYR A 152 -3.53 0.73 -2.71
C TYR A 152 -2.00 0.69 -2.58
N ARG A 153 -1.27 1.50 -3.35
CA ARG A 153 0.19 1.63 -3.21
C ARG A 153 0.60 2.32 -1.92
N LEU A 154 -0.16 3.32 -1.49
CA LEU A 154 0.12 4.08 -0.27
C LEU A 154 0.05 3.18 0.97
N VAL A 155 -0.93 2.28 1.08
CA VAL A 155 -1.04 1.36 2.24
C VAL A 155 0.10 0.33 2.30
N GLN A 156 0.82 0.10 1.20
CA GLN A 156 1.97 -0.80 1.12
C GLN A 156 3.29 -0.14 1.56
N THR A 157 3.30 1.18 1.71
CA THR A 157 4.50 1.96 2.06
C THR A 157 5.00 1.65 3.46
N ASP A 158 6.32 1.71 3.66
CA ASP A 158 6.92 1.53 4.97
C ASP A 158 6.40 2.55 5.99
N SER A 159 6.09 3.78 5.58
CA SER A 159 5.47 4.79 6.44
C SER A 159 4.13 4.32 6.99
N PHE A 160 3.26 3.81 6.11
CA PHE A 160 1.96 3.30 6.51
C PHE A 160 2.11 2.05 7.38
N GLN A 161 2.97 1.12 6.95
CA GLN A 161 3.21 -0.13 7.67
C GLN A 161 3.80 0.08 9.05
N ARG A 162 4.73 1.02 9.22
CA ARG A 162 5.24 1.38 10.56
C ARG A 162 4.10 1.84 11.46
N LEU A 163 3.26 2.78 11.00
CA LEU A 163 2.12 3.27 11.78
C LEU A 163 1.10 2.17 12.09
N ALA A 164 0.81 1.29 11.13
CA ALA A 164 -0.10 0.16 11.34
C ALA A 164 0.43 -0.84 12.37
N ASN A 165 1.75 -1.04 12.42
CA ASN A 165 2.40 -1.94 13.37
C ASN A 165 2.71 -1.31 14.73
N VAL A 166 2.42 -0.02 14.95
CA VAL A 166 2.56 0.66 16.26
C VAL A 166 1.52 0.17 17.29
N SER A 167 0.71 -0.83 16.95
CA SER A 167 -0.39 -1.32 17.78
C SER A 167 -0.02 -1.92 19.14
N SER A 168 -0.91 -1.70 20.10
CA SER A 168 -0.92 -2.17 21.48
C SER A 168 -1.38 -3.64 21.61
N GLY A 169 -0.54 -4.49 22.23
CA GLY A 169 -0.89 -5.86 22.65
C GLY A 169 0.06 -6.95 22.13
N SER A 170 0.39 -7.93 22.98
CA SER A 170 1.44 -8.93 22.72
C SER A 170 1.01 -10.13 21.86
N LYS A 171 -0.29 -10.41 21.72
CA LYS A 171 -0.79 -11.66 21.09
C LYS A 171 -1.49 -11.46 19.74
N MET A 172 -2.23 -10.38 19.55
CA MET A 172 -3.02 -10.09 18.32
C MET A 172 -3.02 -8.59 18.00
N PRO A 173 -1.88 -8.05 17.53
CA PRO A 173 -1.77 -6.64 17.19
C PRO A 173 -2.78 -6.26 16.11
N ARG A 174 -3.49 -5.15 16.32
CA ARG A 174 -4.47 -4.60 15.38
C ARG A 174 -4.11 -3.16 15.08
N ALA A 175 -4.07 -2.80 13.81
CA ALA A 175 -3.83 -1.42 13.41
C ALA A 175 -4.87 -0.47 14.05
N ASP A 176 -4.38 0.62 14.64
CA ASP A 176 -5.24 1.64 15.25
C ASP A 176 -5.69 2.64 14.19
N TRP A 177 -7.00 2.66 13.94
CA TRP A 177 -7.60 3.59 13.00
C TRP A 177 -7.44 5.05 13.44
N ASN A 178 -7.53 5.35 14.73
CA ASN A 178 -7.45 6.73 15.22
C ASN A 178 -6.05 7.31 14.97
N LEU A 179 -5.01 6.48 15.16
CA LEU A 179 -3.63 6.84 14.83
C LEU A 179 -3.45 7.05 13.32
N ILE A 180 -3.84 6.08 12.49
CA ILE A 180 -3.60 6.13 11.05
C ILE A 180 -4.42 7.23 10.38
N SER A 181 -5.71 7.34 10.69
CA SER A 181 -6.59 8.37 10.13
C SER A 181 -6.10 9.79 10.42
N GLN A 182 -5.38 10.00 11.52
CA GLN A 182 -4.79 11.28 11.87
C GLN A 182 -3.39 11.53 11.32
N SER A 183 -2.76 10.51 10.75
CA SER A 183 -1.42 10.60 10.19
C SER A 183 -1.40 11.28 8.82
N PHE A 184 -0.27 11.89 8.47
CA PHE A 184 -0.08 12.58 7.20
C PHE A 184 0.78 11.75 6.25
N PHE A 185 0.40 11.77 4.98
CA PHE A 185 1.10 11.10 3.90
C PHE A 185 1.35 12.07 2.75
N ALA A 186 2.47 11.87 2.06
CA ALA A 186 2.79 12.63 0.85
C ALA A 186 1.98 12.07 -0.33
N VAL A 187 1.18 12.92 -0.97
CA VAL A 187 0.28 12.55 -2.05
C VAL A 187 0.47 13.53 -3.20
N PRO A 188 0.69 13.06 -4.44
CA PRO A 188 0.71 13.94 -5.60
C PRO A 188 -0.63 14.65 -5.77
N ALA A 189 -0.63 15.97 -5.98
CA ALA A 189 -1.88 16.71 -6.17
C ALA A 189 -2.62 16.29 -7.46
N ASP A 190 -1.88 15.86 -8.49
CA ASP A 190 -2.43 15.42 -9.76
C ASP A 190 -2.82 13.93 -9.75
N TYR A 191 -4.07 13.64 -10.07
CA TYR A 191 -4.60 12.28 -10.20
C TYR A 191 -3.99 11.53 -11.37
N ALA A 192 -3.59 12.21 -12.45
CA ALA A 192 -2.94 11.56 -13.58
C ALA A 192 -1.57 10.99 -13.15
N GLU A 193 -0.80 11.75 -12.38
CA GLU A 193 0.46 11.28 -11.79
C GLU A 193 0.22 10.11 -10.83
N GLN A 194 -0.78 10.19 -9.95
CA GLN A 194 -1.14 9.10 -9.04
C GLN A 194 -1.38 7.78 -9.79
N ARG A 195 -2.14 7.82 -10.89
CA ARG A 195 -2.38 6.64 -11.75
C ARG A 195 -1.11 6.13 -12.42
N VAL A 196 -0.27 7.03 -12.92
CA VAL A 196 1.01 6.66 -13.56
C VAL A 196 1.94 5.97 -12.56
N ILE A 197 2.03 6.50 -11.33
CA ILE A 197 2.80 5.87 -10.25
C ILE A 197 2.26 4.47 -9.96
N ALA A 198 0.95 4.36 -9.72
CA ALA A 198 0.33 3.09 -9.36
C ALA A 198 0.48 2.03 -10.45
N LYS A 199 0.27 2.42 -11.72
CA LYS A 199 0.45 1.57 -12.89
C LYS A 199 1.91 1.13 -13.05
N SER A 200 2.86 2.05 -12.96
CA SER A 200 4.29 1.72 -13.11
C SER A 200 4.76 0.72 -12.04
N LEU A 201 4.28 0.87 -10.80
CA LEU A 201 4.56 -0.08 -9.73
C LEU A 201 3.91 -1.44 -10.00
N ALA A 202 2.71 -1.49 -10.59
CA ALA A 202 2.06 -2.74 -10.97
C ALA A 202 2.83 -3.48 -12.06
N GLU A 203 3.26 -2.76 -13.10
CA GLU A 203 4.08 -3.35 -14.16
C GLU A 203 5.41 -3.89 -13.63
N LEU A 204 6.03 -3.21 -12.65
CA LEU A 204 7.23 -3.70 -11.99
C LEU A 204 6.96 -5.00 -11.21
N ASP A 205 5.89 -5.04 -10.41
CA ASP A 205 5.51 -6.24 -9.65
C ASP A 205 5.23 -7.43 -10.58
N ASP A 206 4.58 -7.20 -11.72
CA ASP A 206 4.31 -8.22 -12.74
C ASP A 206 5.61 -8.75 -13.37
N LEU A 207 6.55 -7.86 -13.71
CA LEU A 207 7.85 -8.23 -14.24
C LEU A 207 8.67 -9.05 -13.24
N ILE A 208 8.64 -8.67 -11.97
CA ILE A 208 9.34 -9.40 -10.89
C ILE A 208 8.73 -10.78 -10.73
N THR A 209 7.41 -10.86 -10.65
CA THR A 209 6.67 -12.13 -10.56
C THR A 209 7.01 -13.05 -11.73
N LEU A 210 7.00 -12.52 -12.96
CA LEU A 210 7.37 -13.25 -14.16
C LEU A 210 8.81 -13.77 -14.09
N HIS A 211 9.76 -12.92 -13.66
CA HIS A 211 11.16 -13.30 -13.57
C HIS A 211 11.40 -14.37 -12.48
N GLN A 212 10.74 -14.25 -11.32
CA GLN A 212 10.82 -15.24 -10.25
C GLN A 212 10.28 -16.61 -10.71
N ARG A 213 9.16 -16.64 -11.45
CA ARG A 213 8.61 -17.89 -12.04
C ARG A 213 9.58 -18.53 -13.03
N LYS A 214 10.21 -17.75 -13.91
CA LYS A 214 11.23 -18.26 -14.85
C LYS A 214 12.40 -18.90 -14.10
N ARG A 215 12.93 -18.26 -13.04
CA ARG A 215 14.04 -18.81 -12.25
C ARG A 215 13.68 -20.14 -11.58
N LEU A 216 12.45 -20.28 -11.08
CA LEU A 216 11.97 -21.54 -10.50
C LEU A 216 11.82 -22.67 -11.54
N TRP A 217 11.51 -22.32 -12.79
CA TRP A 217 11.41 -23.28 -13.88
C TRP A 217 12.77 -23.86 -14.28
N PHE A 218 13.81 -23.01 -14.35
CA PHE A 218 15.19 -23.44 -14.65
C PHE A 218 15.92 -24.12 -13.48
N ALA A 219 15.37 -24.06 -12.28
CA ALA A 219 15.92 -24.72 -11.09
C ALA A 219 15.37 -26.14 -10.87
N LYS A 220 14.48 -26.61 -11.75
CA LYS A 220 14.01 -28.00 -11.84
C LYS A 220 14.74 -28.72 -12.94
#